data_AF-A0A7C8E447-F1
#
_entry.id   AF-A0A7C8E447-F1
#
_cell.length_a   1.000
_cell.length_b   1.000
_cell.length_c   1.000
_cell.angle_alpha   90.00
_cell.angle_beta   90.00
_cell.angle_gamma   90.00
#
_symmetry.space_group_name_H-M   'P 1'
#
loop_
_entity.id
_entity.type
_entity.pdbx_description
1 polymer ?
#
loop_
_entity_poly.entity_id
_entity_poly.type
_entity_poly.pdbx_seq_one_letter_code
_entity_poly.pdbx_strand_id
1 'polypeptide(L)'
;KAIFQAGTLYLDSRSCDLCVKVDDVGKHSGLAQLSSTYLAYCDCTRKGTDKKLSIAAAFTSGNADNLRVGRNGVFYDHEGRDWDATIVKIVEHPISVRQAFWAPYKRIARMISEQIAKMSAAREKEMQTKAAKVISETPKKAKAGQVSPKQAFDIAKFAGIFAAIGLAIGALATAIASVVTGFMELVWWKMPLAAIGLLLAISGPSMIIAYLKLRKRNLAPILDANGWAVNTRAMINIPFGASLTRTAALPPGSHQTLKDPFAKKKLWKLYVLLIGFLMAAGVLLYKGYLQEWWNQYVVKEKTVQVMEGSEPTQKPAPSSK
;
A
#
# COMPACT_ATOMS: atom_id res chain seq x y z
N LYS A 1 -21.99 31.93 -10.19
CA LYS A 1 -20.76 31.39 -9.55
C LYS A 1 -19.86 32.56 -9.16
N ALA A 2 -18.91 32.38 -8.24
CA ALA A 2 -18.02 33.47 -7.82
C ALA A 2 -17.02 33.84 -8.94
N ILE A 3 -16.52 35.07 -8.95
CA ILE A 3 -15.68 35.61 -10.03
C ILE A 3 -14.33 34.87 -10.19
N PHE A 4 -13.77 34.37 -9.10
CA PHE A 4 -12.50 33.63 -9.10
C PHE A 4 -12.66 32.15 -9.50
N GLN A 5 -13.89 31.63 -9.49
CA GLN A 5 -14.14 30.30 -10.02
C GLN A 5 -14.00 30.42 -11.54
N ALA A 6 -13.26 29.53 -12.17
CA ALA A 6 -13.00 29.53 -13.60
C ALA A 6 -13.94 28.61 -14.38
N GLY A 7 -14.60 27.67 -13.69
CA GLY A 7 -15.37 26.62 -14.33
C GLY A 7 -15.57 25.41 -13.43
N THR A 8 -15.82 24.25 -14.03
CA THR A 8 -15.99 22.97 -13.33
C THR A 8 -15.06 21.90 -13.92
N LEU A 9 -14.25 21.28 -13.06
CA LEU A 9 -13.42 20.13 -13.44
C LEU A 9 -14.14 18.82 -13.11
N TYR A 10 -14.24 17.93 -14.09
CA TYR A 10 -14.68 16.55 -13.89
C TYR A 10 -13.49 15.61 -13.86
N LEU A 11 -13.26 14.99 -12.70
CA LEU A 11 -12.14 14.07 -12.50
C LEU A 11 -12.46 13.06 -11.39
N ASP A 12 -12.13 11.79 -11.61
CA ASP A 12 -12.33 10.69 -10.63
C ASP A 12 -13.76 10.59 -10.08
N SER A 13 -14.76 10.62 -10.98
CA SER A 13 -16.20 10.57 -10.63
C SER A 13 -16.65 11.71 -9.70
N ARG A 14 -16.03 12.89 -9.87
CA ARG A 14 -16.37 14.10 -9.10
C ARG A 14 -16.43 15.29 -10.01
N SER A 15 -17.27 16.24 -9.62
CA SER A 15 -17.27 17.59 -10.16
C SER A 15 -16.68 18.52 -9.11
N CYS A 16 -15.61 19.21 -9.46
CA CYS A 16 -14.97 20.24 -8.65
C CYS A 16 -15.35 21.61 -9.21
N ASP A 17 -16.07 22.40 -8.42
CA ASP A 17 -16.52 23.75 -8.81
C ASP A 17 -15.56 24.85 -8.35
N LEU A 18 -14.67 24.54 -7.40
CA LEU A 18 -13.60 25.44 -7.00
C LEU A 18 -12.37 25.18 -7.88
N CYS A 19 -12.39 25.77 -9.07
CA CYS A 19 -11.26 25.82 -9.98
C CYS A 19 -10.82 27.27 -10.16
N VAL A 20 -9.53 27.58 -10.01
CA VAL A 20 -8.99 28.93 -10.22
C VAL A 20 -7.96 28.86 -11.35
N LYS A 21 -7.92 29.87 -12.22
CA LYS A 21 -6.89 30.00 -13.26
C LYS A 21 -5.57 30.36 -12.60
N VAL A 22 -4.48 29.71 -13.01
CA VAL A 22 -3.15 29.88 -12.43
C VAL A 22 -2.17 30.19 -13.53
N ASP A 23 -1.38 31.24 -13.37
CA ASP A 23 -0.33 31.60 -14.34
C ASP A 23 0.95 30.78 -14.12
N ASP A 24 1.39 30.65 -12.86
CA ASP A 24 2.59 29.89 -12.48
C ASP A 24 2.27 28.88 -11.36
N VAL A 25 2.21 27.60 -11.74
CA VAL A 25 1.93 26.48 -10.84
C VAL A 25 2.96 26.38 -9.71
N GLY A 26 4.23 26.68 -9.99
CA GLY A 26 5.32 26.59 -9.02
C GLY A 26 5.13 27.57 -7.88
N LYS A 27 5.06 28.87 -8.21
CA LYS A 27 4.84 29.95 -7.23
C LYS A 27 3.52 29.79 -6.50
N HIS A 28 2.45 29.49 -7.24
CA HIS A 28 1.14 29.33 -6.65
C HIS A 28 1.08 28.19 -5.64
N SER A 29 1.70 27.05 -5.96
CA SER A 29 1.70 25.87 -5.07
C SER A 29 2.37 26.10 -3.72
N GLY A 30 3.39 26.96 -3.65
CA GLY A 30 4.07 27.28 -2.40
C GLY A 30 3.17 28.02 -1.41
N LEU A 31 2.48 29.07 -1.87
CA LEU A 31 1.57 29.84 -1.02
C LEU A 31 0.28 29.07 -0.72
N ALA A 32 -0.26 28.37 -1.71
CA ALA A 32 -1.51 27.64 -1.57
C ALA A 32 -1.43 26.45 -0.61
N GLN A 33 -0.24 25.96 -0.24
CA GLN A 33 -0.08 24.93 0.80
C GLN A 33 -0.59 25.39 2.17
N LEU A 34 -0.59 26.70 2.44
CA LEU A 34 -1.12 27.28 3.69
C LEU A 34 -2.66 27.17 3.78
N SER A 35 -3.36 26.99 2.65
CA SER A 35 -4.82 26.89 2.58
C SER A 35 -5.39 25.64 3.26
N SER A 36 -4.55 24.65 3.58
CA SER A 36 -4.96 23.34 4.12
C SER A 36 -5.99 22.59 3.26
N THR A 37 -6.07 22.90 1.96
CA THR A 37 -6.99 22.29 1.00
C THR A 37 -6.24 21.36 0.05
N TYR A 38 -6.85 20.23 -0.34
CA TYR A 38 -6.24 19.34 -1.32
C TYR A 38 -6.40 19.96 -2.70
N LEU A 39 -5.29 20.26 -3.38
CA LEU A 39 -5.28 20.94 -4.67
C LEU A 39 -4.63 20.04 -5.72
N ALA A 40 -5.27 19.89 -6.87
CA ALA A 40 -4.64 19.34 -8.07
C ALA A 40 -4.48 20.46 -9.11
N TYR A 41 -3.24 20.67 -9.52
CA TYR A 41 -2.90 21.57 -10.62
C TYR A 41 -3.01 20.79 -11.91
N CYS A 42 -3.80 21.29 -12.84
CA CYS A 42 -4.04 20.67 -14.12
C CYS A 42 -3.65 21.63 -15.24
N ASP A 43 -2.92 21.10 -16.22
CA ASP A 43 -2.73 21.77 -17.50
C ASP A 43 -3.88 21.38 -18.42
N CYS A 44 -4.58 22.40 -18.91
CA CYS A 44 -5.73 22.28 -19.77
C CYS A 44 -5.34 22.67 -21.20
N THR A 45 -5.55 21.77 -22.14
CA THR A 45 -5.34 22.01 -23.57
C THR A 45 -6.67 21.89 -24.29
N ARG A 46 -6.88 22.75 -25.30
CA ARG A 46 -8.10 22.69 -26.10
C ARG A 46 -7.88 21.89 -27.37
N LYS A 47 -8.79 20.97 -27.69
CA LYS A 47 -8.77 20.31 -28.99
C LYS A 47 -9.10 21.30 -30.10
N GLY A 48 -8.23 21.38 -31.11
CA GLY A 48 -8.42 22.28 -32.27
C GLY A 48 -8.01 23.74 -32.04
N THR A 49 -7.39 24.09 -30.90
CA THR A 49 -6.76 25.40 -30.73
C THR A 49 -5.51 25.26 -29.86
N ASP A 50 -4.40 25.91 -30.21
CA ASP A 50 -3.15 25.88 -29.42
C ASP A 50 -3.22 26.68 -28.10
N LYS A 51 -4.43 26.94 -27.60
CA LYS A 51 -4.65 27.61 -26.33
C LYS A 51 -4.37 26.64 -25.19
N LYS A 52 -3.58 27.09 -24.23
CA LYS A 52 -3.27 26.39 -22.98
C LYS A 52 -3.74 27.22 -21.81
N LEU A 53 -4.22 26.55 -20.77
CA LEU A 53 -4.67 27.15 -19.53
C LEU A 53 -4.20 26.26 -18.38
N SER A 54 -3.56 26.82 -17.37
CA SER A 54 -3.28 26.09 -16.13
C SER A 54 -4.33 26.44 -15.09
N ILE A 55 -4.84 25.43 -14.38
CA ILE A 55 -5.87 25.61 -13.34
C ILE A 55 -5.46 24.90 -12.05
N ALA A 56 -5.86 25.46 -10.91
CA ALA A 56 -5.85 24.78 -9.63
C ALA A 56 -7.27 24.36 -9.27
N ALA A 57 -7.51 23.05 -9.17
CA ALA A 57 -8.78 22.49 -8.74
C ALA A 57 -8.70 22.02 -7.29
N ALA A 58 -9.64 22.48 -6.46
CA ALA A 58 -9.74 22.07 -5.07
C ALA A 58 -10.67 20.87 -4.89
N PHE A 59 -10.17 19.85 -4.18
CA PHE A 59 -10.93 18.66 -3.79
C PHE A 59 -11.30 18.77 -2.31
N THR A 60 -12.55 19.08 -2.05
CA THR A 60 -13.07 19.28 -0.69
C THR A 60 -13.87 18.08 -0.17
N SER A 61 -14.27 17.16 -1.06
CA SER A 61 -15.06 15.96 -0.77
C SER A 61 -14.52 14.71 -1.48
N GLY A 62 -14.72 13.54 -0.87
CA GLY A 62 -14.31 12.23 -1.41
C GLY A 62 -12.99 11.70 -0.84
N ASN A 63 -12.24 10.95 -1.68
CA ASN A 63 -10.98 10.28 -1.35
C ASN A 63 -9.82 10.68 -2.29
N ALA A 64 -8.56 10.56 -1.89
CA ALA A 64 -7.42 10.94 -2.75
C ALA A 64 -6.80 9.77 -3.53
N ASP A 65 -7.32 8.55 -3.41
CA ASP A 65 -6.61 7.33 -3.86
C ASP A 65 -6.28 7.31 -5.35
N ASN A 66 -7.16 7.89 -6.17
CA ASN A 66 -7.06 7.90 -7.63
C ASN A 66 -6.51 9.21 -8.21
N LEU A 67 -6.20 10.19 -7.36
CA LEU A 67 -5.64 11.47 -7.75
C LEU A 67 -4.12 11.33 -7.83
N ARG A 68 -3.61 11.18 -9.04
CA ARG A 68 -2.17 11.02 -9.31
C ARG A 68 -1.76 11.94 -10.45
N VAL A 69 -0.50 12.37 -10.43
CA VAL A 69 0.09 13.12 -11.54
C VAL A 69 0.01 12.29 -12.82
N GLY A 70 -0.30 12.92 -13.94
CA GLY A 70 -0.53 12.29 -15.24
C GLY A 70 -1.95 11.74 -15.45
N ARG A 71 -2.87 11.90 -14.48
CA ARG A 71 -4.27 11.54 -14.68
C ARG A 71 -5.01 12.63 -15.46
N ASN A 72 -5.83 12.19 -16.40
CA ASN A 72 -6.63 13.07 -17.25
C ASN A 72 -8.04 13.26 -16.66
N GLY A 73 -8.63 14.41 -16.97
CA GLY A 73 -10.01 14.80 -16.71
C GLY A 73 -10.48 15.81 -17.75
N VAL A 74 -11.70 16.30 -17.58
CA VAL A 74 -12.31 17.26 -18.50
C VAL A 74 -12.69 18.51 -17.73
N PHE A 75 -12.21 19.66 -18.17
CA PHE A 75 -12.54 20.95 -17.58
C PHE A 75 -13.52 21.71 -18.48
N TYR A 76 -14.59 22.21 -17.88
CA TYR A 76 -15.54 23.10 -18.56
C TYR A 76 -15.39 24.52 -18.02
N ASP A 77 -15.08 25.45 -18.91
CA ASP A 77 -15.05 26.89 -18.60
C ASP A 77 -16.49 27.43 -18.42
N HIS A 78 -16.65 28.67 -17.95
CA HIS A 78 -18.00 29.27 -17.81
C HIS A 78 -18.74 29.43 -19.13
N GLU A 79 -18.00 29.54 -20.22
CA GLU A 79 -18.55 29.58 -21.58
C GLU A 79 -18.99 28.19 -22.08
N GLY A 80 -18.94 27.15 -21.24
CA GLY A 80 -19.32 25.77 -21.61
C GLY A 80 -18.33 25.07 -22.55
N ARG A 81 -17.14 25.66 -22.76
CA ARG A 81 -16.08 25.09 -23.60
C ARG A 81 -15.36 23.98 -22.88
N ASP A 82 -15.12 22.88 -23.57
CA ASP A 82 -14.38 21.72 -23.09
C ASP A 82 -12.86 21.90 -23.25
N TRP A 83 -12.14 21.46 -22.23
CA TRP A 83 -10.68 21.41 -22.19
C TRP A 83 -10.23 20.06 -21.66
N ASP A 84 -9.23 19.47 -22.30
CA ASP A 84 -8.56 18.28 -21.80
C ASP A 84 -7.65 18.68 -20.65
N ALA A 85 -7.96 18.26 -19.43
CA ALA A 85 -7.19 18.60 -18.24
C ALA A 85 -6.28 17.43 -17.83
N THR A 86 -4.99 17.67 -17.65
CA THR A 86 -4.02 16.67 -17.18
C THR A 86 -3.38 17.13 -15.87
N ILE A 87 -3.41 16.31 -14.83
CA ILE A 87 -2.81 16.66 -13.54
C ILE A 87 -1.28 16.71 -13.67
N VAL A 88 -0.69 17.86 -13.35
CA VAL A 88 0.77 18.07 -13.35
C VAL A 88 1.36 18.03 -11.96
N LYS A 89 0.65 18.59 -10.98
CA LYS A 89 1.12 18.66 -9.58
C LYS A 89 -0.02 18.50 -8.62
N ILE A 90 0.25 17.89 -7.47
CA ILE A 90 -0.73 17.70 -6.39
C ILE A 90 -0.15 18.26 -5.10
N VAL A 91 -0.97 18.98 -4.35
CA VAL A 91 -0.69 19.40 -2.97
C VAL A 91 -1.59 18.60 -2.04
N GLU A 92 -0.97 17.73 -1.25
CA GLU A 92 -1.68 16.75 -0.43
C GLU A 92 -2.12 17.32 0.93
N HIS A 93 -3.44 17.44 1.12
CA HIS A 93 -4.07 17.70 2.43
C HIS A 93 -5.24 16.74 2.68
N PRO A 94 -5.67 16.52 3.92
CA PRO A 94 -6.81 15.65 4.18
C PRO A 94 -8.10 16.19 3.51
N ILE A 95 -8.78 15.33 2.74
CA ILE A 95 -10.07 15.67 2.08
C ILE A 95 -11.24 15.45 3.03
N SER A 96 -11.24 14.32 3.76
CA SER A 96 -12.29 13.97 4.73
C SER A 96 -11.73 13.24 5.95
N VAL A 97 -12.44 13.32 7.08
CA VAL A 97 -12.09 12.58 8.31
C VAL A 97 -12.16 11.07 8.08
N ARG A 98 -13.16 10.60 7.30
CA ARG A 98 -13.32 9.19 6.93
C ARG A 98 -12.13 8.66 6.14
N GLN A 99 -11.58 9.47 5.23
CA GLN A 99 -10.37 9.09 4.51
C GLN A 99 -9.16 9.03 5.44
N ALA A 100 -9.04 9.99 6.38
CA ALA A 100 -7.92 10.06 7.30
C ALA A 100 -7.83 8.87 8.27
N PHE A 101 -8.97 8.25 8.61
CA PHE A 101 -9.02 7.02 9.38
C PHE A 101 -8.18 5.88 8.74
N TRP A 102 -8.23 5.75 7.41
CA TRP A 102 -7.50 4.70 6.67
C TRP A 102 -6.09 5.12 6.21
N ALA A 103 -5.73 6.39 6.36
CA ALA A 103 -4.44 6.92 5.94
C ALA A 103 -3.21 6.22 6.54
N PRO A 104 -3.14 5.92 7.87
CA PRO A 104 -1.95 5.29 8.44
C PRO A 104 -1.72 3.89 7.87
N TYR A 105 -2.77 3.08 7.75
CA TYR A 105 -2.70 1.74 7.16
C TYR A 105 -2.24 1.77 5.70
N LYS A 106 -2.75 2.72 4.90
CA LYS A 106 -2.34 2.89 3.51
C LYS A 106 -0.87 3.32 3.38
N ARG A 107 -0.37 4.17 4.28
CA ARG A 107 1.05 4.57 4.31
C ARG A 107 1.96 3.39 4.60
N ILE A 108 1.61 2.58 5.61
CA ILE A 108 2.37 1.36 5.96
C ILE A 108 2.38 0.38 4.77
N ALA A 109 1.21 0.13 4.16
CA ALA A 109 1.13 -0.75 3.00
C ALA A 109 1.99 -0.25 1.83
N ARG A 110 2.02 1.07 1.56
CA ARG A 110 2.90 1.68 0.55
C ARG A 110 4.37 1.47 0.89
N MET A 111 4.79 1.73 2.13
CA MET A 111 6.18 1.51 2.58
C MET A 111 6.62 0.06 2.40
N ILE A 112 5.77 -0.90 2.78
CA ILE A 112 6.05 -2.33 2.59
C ILE A 112 6.19 -2.65 1.09
N SER A 113 5.27 -2.16 0.26
CA SER A 113 5.34 -2.39 -1.19
C SER A 113 6.60 -1.77 -1.81
N GLU A 114 7.02 -0.60 -1.36
CA GLU A 114 8.25 0.06 -1.81
C GLU A 114 9.49 -0.69 -1.36
N GLN A 115 9.51 -1.25 -0.14
CA GLN A 115 10.61 -2.09 0.34
C GLN A 115 10.71 -3.38 -0.47
N ILE A 116 9.58 -4.05 -0.74
CA ILE A 116 9.54 -5.25 -1.58
C ILE A 116 10.01 -4.94 -3.01
N ALA A 117 9.56 -3.82 -3.57
CA ALA A 117 9.99 -3.37 -4.91
C ALA A 117 11.50 -3.07 -4.93
N LYS A 118 12.03 -2.38 -3.92
CA LYS A 118 13.47 -2.11 -3.78
C LYS A 118 14.29 -3.40 -3.63
N MET A 119 13.82 -4.35 -2.84
CA MET A 119 14.48 -5.66 -2.70
C MET A 119 14.45 -6.46 -4.00
N SER A 120 13.33 -6.42 -4.73
CA SER A 120 13.22 -7.09 -6.04
C SER A 120 14.17 -6.46 -7.06
N ALA A 121 14.20 -5.13 -7.15
CA ALA A 121 15.12 -4.41 -8.02
C ALA A 121 16.60 -4.61 -7.63
N ALA A 122 16.91 -4.74 -6.33
CA ALA A 122 18.26 -5.07 -5.87
C ALA A 122 18.66 -6.50 -6.25
N ARG A 123 17.75 -7.48 -6.11
CA ARG A 123 17.97 -8.87 -6.54
C ARG A 123 18.10 -8.99 -8.06
N GLU A 124 17.31 -8.25 -8.84
CA GLU A 124 17.46 -8.19 -10.29
C GLU A 124 18.81 -7.59 -10.69
N LYS A 125 19.27 -6.52 -10.04
CA LYS A 125 20.62 -5.95 -10.26
C LYS A 125 21.74 -6.92 -9.85
N GLU A 126 21.59 -7.64 -8.74
CA GLU A 126 22.54 -8.69 -8.32
C GLU A 126 22.57 -9.87 -9.32
N MET A 127 21.41 -10.27 -9.87
CA MET A 127 21.35 -11.31 -10.91
C MET A 127 21.91 -10.83 -12.24
N GLN A 128 21.66 -9.58 -12.65
CA GLN A 128 22.26 -9.00 -13.86
C GLN A 128 23.78 -8.84 -13.74
N THR A 129 24.30 -8.46 -12.57
CA THR A 129 25.76 -8.41 -12.33
C THR A 129 26.39 -9.79 -12.26
N LYS A 130 25.69 -10.80 -11.72
CA LYS A 130 26.13 -12.21 -11.78
C LYS A 130 26.07 -12.77 -13.21
N ALA A 131 25.02 -12.46 -13.97
CA ALA A 131 24.90 -12.87 -15.38
C ALA A 131 25.96 -12.19 -16.26
N ALA A 132 26.22 -10.90 -16.05
CA ALA A 132 27.31 -10.18 -16.72
C ALA A 132 28.69 -10.79 -16.38
N LYS A 133 28.90 -11.24 -15.12
CA LYS A 133 30.11 -11.97 -14.72
C LYS A 133 30.24 -13.33 -15.40
N VAL A 134 29.16 -14.11 -15.46
CA VAL A 134 29.14 -15.42 -16.15
C VAL A 134 29.37 -15.28 -17.66
N ILE A 135 28.84 -14.21 -18.28
CA ILE A 135 29.09 -13.89 -19.69
C ILE A 135 30.53 -13.40 -19.90
N SER A 136 31.13 -12.68 -18.95
CA SER A 136 32.55 -12.28 -19.02
C SER A 136 33.55 -13.40 -18.68
N GLU A 137 33.12 -14.48 -18.04
CA GLU A 137 33.97 -15.60 -17.60
C GLU A 137 33.95 -16.81 -18.55
N THR A 138 33.23 -16.73 -19.68
CA THR A 138 33.31 -17.73 -20.75
C THR A 138 33.71 -17.02 -22.05
N PRO A 139 35.01 -16.87 -22.39
CA PRO A 139 35.94 -18.00 -22.49
C PRO A 139 37.35 -17.70 -21.94
N LYS A 140 37.81 -18.48 -20.95
CA LYS A 140 39.21 -18.98 -20.86
C LYS A 140 39.38 -19.89 -19.64
N LYS A 141 39.02 -21.15 -19.81
CA LYS A 141 39.79 -22.24 -19.18
C LYS A 141 41.10 -22.37 -19.94
N ALA A 142 42.07 -21.51 -19.63
CA ALA A 142 43.49 -21.77 -19.90
C ALA A 142 44.36 -20.76 -19.14
N LYS A 143 45.21 -21.32 -18.29
CA LYS A 143 46.44 -20.80 -17.66
C LYS A 143 46.30 -20.13 -16.28
N ALA A 144 47.14 -20.69 -15.42
CA ALA A 144 47.35 -20.42 -14.03
C ALA A 144 47.92 -19.03 -13.75
N GLY A 145 47.71 -18.59 -12.51
CA GLY A 145 48.59 -17.67 -11.79
C GLY A 145 48.28 -16.19 -11.97
N GLN A 146 47.52 -15.62 -11.03
CA GLN A 146 47.89 -14.39 -10.32
C GLN A 146 46.84 -14.05 -9.27
N VAL A 147 47.29 -14.01 -8.01
CA VAL A 147 46.54 -13.52 -6.87
C VAL A 147 46.57 -11.99 -6.95
N SER A 148 45.46 -11.37 -7.31
CA SER A 148 45.23 -9.95 -7.08
C SER A 148 44.41 -9.78 -5.78
N PRO A 149 44.71 -8.75 -4.97
CA PRO A 149 44.24 -8.69 -3.60
C PRO A 149 42.73 -8.48 -3.59
N LYS A 150 42.01 -9.38 -2.91
CA LYS A 150 40.61 -9.17 -2.52
C LYS A 150 40.53 -7.79 -1.89
N GLN A 151 39.90 -6.85 -2.60
CA GLN A 151 39.35 -5.65 -1.99
C GLN A 151 38.54 -6.15 -0.80
N ALA A 152 39.03 -5.89 0.41
CA ALA A 152 38.39 -6.33 1.63
C ALA A 152 36.98 -5.75 1.59
N PHE A 153 36.00 -6.59 1.29
CA PHE A 153 34.62 -6.32 1.65
C PHE A 153 34.69 -5.94 3.12
N ASP A 154 34.32 -4.71 3.43
CA ASP A 154 34.48 -4.11 4.74
C ASP A 154 33.44 -4.75 5.69
N ILE A 155 33.67 -6.01 6.04
CA ILE A 155 32.76 -6.89 6.77
C ILE A 155 32.41 -6.26 8.11
N ALA A 156 33.28 -5.44 8.70
CA ALA A 156 32.98 -4.68 9.92
C ALA A 156 31.92 -3.59 9.67
N LYS A 157 32.03 -2.84 8.57
CA LYS A 157 31.04 -1.81 8.19
C LYS A 157 29.70 -2.41 7.77
N PHE A 158 29.74 -3.52 7.04
CA PHE A 158 28.55 -4.27 6.68
C PHE A 158 27.93 -5.01 7.87
N ALA A 159 28.71 -5.63 8.75
CA ALA A 159 28.23 -6.26 9.96
C ALA A 159 27.53 -5.26 10.88
N GLY A 160 28.04 -4.02 11.00
CA GLY A 160 27.36 -2.95 11.73
C GLY A 160 25.99 -2.59 11.14
N ILE A 161 25.90 -2.47 9.80
CA ILE A 161 24.64 -2.15 9.11
C ILE A 161 23.66 -3.34 9.17
N PHE A 162 24.13 -4.57 8.96
CA PHE A 162 23.30 -5.78 9.06
C PHE A 162 22.88 -6.09 10.49
N ALA A 163 23.72 -5.81 11.50
CA ALA A 163 23.35 -5.91 12.90
C ALA A 163 22.31 -4.85 13.27
N ALA A 164 22.43 -3.62 12.79
CA ALA A 164 21.44 -2.57 13.03
C ALA A 164 20.09 -2.88 12.36
N ILE A 165 20.09 -3.36 11.11
CA ILE A 165 18.88 -3.81 10.41
C ILE A 165 18.29 -5.05 11.09
N GLY A 166 19.13 -6.01 11.48
CA GLY A 166 18.73 -7.23 12.18
C GLY A 166 18.12 -6.94 13.55
N LEU A 167 18.69 -6.01 14.31
CA LEU A 167 18.16 -5.53 15.59
C LEU A 167 16.85 -4.78 15.39
N ALA A 168 16.73 -3.94 14.36
CA ALA A 168 15.50 -3.22 14.06
C ALA A 168 14.34 -4.16 13.66
N ILE A 169 14.62 -5.17 12.81
CA ILE A 169 13.64 -6.20 12.44
C ILE A 169 13.31 -7.07 13.64
N GLY A 170 14.31 -7.44 14.45
CA GLY A 170 14.12 -8.19 15.70
C GLY A 170 13.24 -7.43 16.70
N ALA A 171 13.46 -6.13 16.88
CA ALA A 171 12.66 -5.27 17.74
C ALA A 171 11.22 -5.11 17.22
N LEU A 172 11.03 -5.03 15.90
CA LEU A 172 9.71 -5.07 15.28
C LEU A 172 9.01 -6.42 15.51
N ALA A 173 9.73 -7.53 15.36
CA ALA A 173 9.20 -8.86 15.58
C ALA A 173 8.82 -9.08 17.05
N THR A 174 9.65 -8.63 18.01
CA THR A 174 9.32 -8.71 19.44
C THR A 174 8.17 -7.78 19.83
N ALA A 175 8.07 -6.59 19.24
CA ALA A 175 6.93 -5.70 19.45
C ALA A 175 5.62 -6.27 18.89
N ILE A 176 5.65 -6.92 17.72
CA ILE A 176 4.46 -7.60 17.17
C ILE A 176 4.11 -8.82 18.04
N ALA A 177 5.11 -9.61 18.44
CA ALA A 177 4.90 -10.76 19.31
C ALA A 177 4.29 -10.35 20.65
N SER A 178 4.78 -9.29 21.30
CA SER A 178 4.25 -8.83 22.59
C SER A 178 2.81 -8.31 22.49
N VAL A 179 2.44 -7.69 21.37
CA VAL A 179 1.05 -7.30 21.10
C VAL A 179 0.17 -8.53 20.91
N VAL A 180 0.64 -9.56 20.18
CA VAL A 180 -0.12 -10.79 19.96
C VAL A 180 -0.27 -11.60 21.24
N THR A 181 0.79 -11.74 22.05
CA THR A 181 0.72 -12.44 23.33
C THR A 181 -0.19 -11.71 24.31
N GLY A 182 -0.05 -10.38 24.44
CA GLY A 182 -0.95 -9.57 25.27
C GLY A 182 -2.41 -9.60 24.80
N PHE A 183 -2.65 -9.78 23.50
CA PHE A 183 -4.00 -9.99 22.97
C PHE A 183 -4.54 -11.39 23.33
N MET A 184 -3.72 -12.45 23.23
CA MET A 184 -4.14 -13.82 23.59
C MET A 184 -4.38 -14.02 25.10
N GLU A 185 -3.76 -13.22 25.97
CA GLU A 185 -4.00 -13.22 27.41
C GLU A 185 -5.35 -12.57 27.82
N LEU A 186 -6.02 -11.87 26.88
CA LEU A 186 -7.27 -11.19 27.17
C LEU A 186 -8.46 -12.14 27.16
N VAL A 187 -9.35 -11.97 28.16
CA VAL A 187 -10.66 -12.63 28.22
C VAL A 187 -11.41 -12.39 26.90
N TRP A 188 -12.07 -13.42 26.35
CA TRP A 188 -12.78 -13.37 25.05
C TRP A 188 -13.61 -12.09 24.84
N TRP A 189 -14.33 -11.62 25.86
CA TRP A 189 -15.15 -10.40 25.78
C TRP A 189 -14.34 -9.08 25.70
N LYS A 190 -13.10 -9.06 26.19
CA LYS A 190 -12.19 -7.90 26.09
C LYS A 190 -11.52 -7.84 24.72
N MET A 191 -11.50 -8.93 23.95
CA MET A 191 -10.86 -9.00 22.62
C MET A 191 -11.44 -8.00 21.60
N PRO A 192 -12.78 -7.88 21.42
CA PRO A 192 -13.34 -6.88 20.49
C PRO A 192 -13.04 -5.45 20.94
N LEU A 193 -13.08 -5.18 22.26
CA LEU A 193 -12.81 -3.86 22.81
C LEU A 193 -11.34 -3.46 22.63
N ALA A 194 -10.42 -4.38 22.89
CA ALA A 194 -8.99 -4.17 22.66
C ALA A 194 -8.68 -3.96 21.17
N ALA A 195 -9.33 -4.70 20.27
CA ALA A 195 -9.20 -4.51 18.83
C ALA A 195 -9.68 -3.11 18.39
N ILE A 196 -10.82 -2.64 18.90
CA ILE A 196 -11.32 -1.29 18.64
C ILE A 196 -10.37 -0.23 19.23
N GLY A 197 -9.88 -0.45 20.46
CA GLY A 197 -8.93 0.44 21.11
C GLY A 197 -7.63 0.59 20.33
N LEU A 198 -7.05 -0.52 19.87
CA LEU A 198 -5.85 -0.51 19.03
C LEU A 198 -6.10 0.20 17.69
N LEU A 199 -7.23 -0.11 17.05
CA LEU A 199 -7.63 0.52 15.79
C LEU A 199 -7.76 2.04 15.96
N LEU A 200 -8.37 2.51 17.06
CA LEU A 200 -8.50 3.93 17.39
C LEU A 200 -7.16 4.56 17.81
N ALA A 201 -6.27 3.84 18.48
CA ALA A 201 -4.95 4.34 18.82
C ALA A 201 -4.12 4.63 17.56
N ILE A 202 -4.24 3.79 16.54
CA ILE A 202 -3.57 3.97 15.24
C ILE A 202 -4.28 5.06 14.40
N SER A 203 -5.61 5.04 14.31
CA SER A 203 -6.37 5.93 13.43
C SER A 203 -6.70 7.30 14.04
N GLY A 204 -6.81 7.37 15.36
CA GLY A 204 -7.26 8.54 16.13
C GLY A 204 -6.43 9.79 15.89
N PRO A 205 -5.08 9.75 16.02
CA PRO A 205 -4.23 10.90 15.76
C PRO A 205 -4.41 11.44 14.33
N SER A 206 -4.56 10.55 13.35
CA SER A 206 -4.77 10.94 11.95
C SER A 206 -6.12 11.63 11.75
N MET A 207 -7.17 11.16 12.41
CA MET A 207 -8.50 11.79 12.37
C MET A 207 -8.50 13.17 13.03
N ILE A 208 -7.82 13.34 14.17
CA ILE A 208 -7.72 14.63 14.87
C ILE A 208 -7.00 15.66 14.00
N ILE A 209 -5.85 15.30 13.43
CA ILE A 209 -5.10 16.19 12.53
C ILE A 209 -5.96 16.56 11.31
N ALA A 210 -6.66 15.57 10.73
CA ALA A 210 -7.56 15.84 9.62
C ALA A 210 -8.66 16.82 10.02
N TYR A 211 -9.35 16.57 11.14
CA TYR A 211 -10.39 17.45 11.66
C TYR A 211 -9.90 18.89 11.86
N LEU A 212 -8.71 19.07 12.46
CA LEU A 212 -8.12 20.39 12.66
C LEU A 212 -7.79 21.08 11.33
N LYS A 213 -7.22 20.35 10.35
CA LYS A 213 -6.93 20.91 9.02
C LYS A 213 -8.20 21.26 8.25
N LEU A 214 -9.25 20.44 8.35
CA LEU A 214 -10.54 20.68 7.71
C LEU A 214 -11.22 21.95 8.24
N ARG A 215 -11.16 22.19 9.56
CA ARG A 215 -11.70 23.43 10.17
C ARG A 215 -10.86 24.68 9.86
N LYS A 216 -9.58 24.51 9.54
CA LYS A 216 -8.66 25.60 9.20
C LYS A 216 -8.55 25.86 7.69
N ARG A 217 -9.39 25.24 6.86
CA ARG A 217 -9.38 25.48 5.40
C ARG A 217 -9.66 26.94 5.11
N ASN A 218 -8.78 27.58 4.36
CA ASN A 218 -8.88 29.00 4.01
C ASN A 218 -8.67 29.19 2.52
N LEU A 219 -9.57 29.91 1.88
CA LEU A 219 -9.50 30.24 0.46
C LEU A 219 -8.50 31.36 0.17
N ALA A 220 -8.22 32.25 1.13
CA ALA A 220 -7.36 33.42 0.91
C ALA A 220 -5.98 33.07 0.32
N PRO A 221 -5.20 32.10 0.86
CA PRO A 221 -3.90 31.76 0.26
C PRO A 221 -3.96 31.21 -1.17
N ILE A 222 -5.12 30.70 -1.61
CA ILE A 222 -5.33 30.24 -2.99
C ILE A 222 -5.57 31.44 -3.91
N LEU A 223 -6.31 32.45 -3.44
CA LEU A 223 -6.60 33.65 -4.22
C LEU A 223 -5.40 34.61 -4.23
N ASP A 224 -4.75 34.78 -3.09
CA ASP A 224 -3.53 35.59 -2.94
C ASP A 224 -2.41 35.09 -3.86
N ALA A 225 -2.36 33.77 -4.08
CA ALA A 225 -1.42 33.15 -5.00
C ALA A 225 -1.68 33.48 -6.48
N ASN A 226 -2.89 33.95 -6.82
CA ASN A 226 -3.27 34.46 -8.14
C ASN A 226 -3.25 35.99 -8.20
N GLY A 227 -2.62 36.67 -7.24
CA GLY A 227 -2.51 38.13 -7.20
C GLY A 227 -3.75 38.86 -6.70
N TRP A 228 -4.73 38.15 -6.12
CA TRP A 228 -5.84 38.79 -5.43
C TRP A 228 -5.37 39.32 -4.07
N ALA A 229 -5.85 40.47 -3.63
CA ALA A 229 -5.50 40.99 -2.30
C ALA A 229 -6.63 40.68 -1.31
N VAL A 230 -6.73 39.43 -0.84
CA VAL A 230 -7.82 39.02 0.05
C VAL A 230 -7.37 39.10 1.51
N ASN A 231 -7.62 40.25 2.16
CA ASN A 231 -7.21 40.48 3.56
C ASN A 231 -8.12 39.79 4.61
N THR A 232 -9.01 38.89 4.19
CA THR A 232 -9.95 38.21 5.09
C THR A 232 -9.70 36.71 5.13
N ARG A 233 -9.97 36.09 6.29
CA ARG A 233 -9.93 34.63 6.43
C ARG A 233 -11.21 34.05 5.83
N ALA A 234 -11.24 33.87 4.52
CA ALA A 234 -12.33 33.22 3.80
C ALA A 234 -12.34 31.71 4.10
N MET A 235 -12.87 31.33 5.27
CA MET A 235 -12.88 29.95 5.74
C MET A 235 -13.85 29.07 4.94
N ILE A 236 -13.39 27.87 4.58
CA ILE A 236 -14.22 26.87 3.91
C ILE A 236 -14.79 25.93 4.95
N ASN A 237 -16.04 26.17 5.34
CA ASN A 237 -16.77 25.28 6.24
C ASN A 237 -17.06 23.92 5.57
N ILE A 238 -17.29 22.87 6.35
CA ILE A 238 -17.58 21.51 5.83
C ILE A 238 -18.77 21.48 4.85
N PRO A 239 -19.97 22.06 5.15
CA PRO A 239 -21.08 22.07 4.20
C PRO A 239 -20.77 22.89 2.95
N PHE A 240 -20.05 24.01 3.09
CA PHE A 240 -19.61 24.79 1.93
C PHE A 240 -18.61 23.98 1.08
N GLY A 241 -17.64 23.31 1.69
CA GLY A 241 -16.76 22.37 1.01
C GLY A 241 -17.53 21.25 0.30
N ALA A 242 -18.59 20.71 0.91
CA ALA A 242 -19.43 19.71 0.27
C ALA A 242 -20.11 20.23 -1.00
N SER A 243 -20.46 21.51 -1.06
CA SER A 243 -21.02 22.15 -2.26
C SER A 243 -19.98 22.39 -3.37
N LEU A 244 -18.69 22.51 -3.02
CA LEU A 244 -17.61 22.78 -3.98
C LEU A 244 -17.07 21.52 -4.68
N THR A 245 -17.32 20.34 -4.12
CA THR A 245 -16.97 19.06 -4.74
C THR A 245 -18.11 18.09 -4.58
N ARG A 246 -18.79 17.78 -5.69
CA ARG A 246 -19.85 16.78 -5.72
C ARG A 246 -19.27 15.43 -6.09
N THR A 247 -19.62 14.41 -5.33
CA THR A 247 -19.28 13.01 -5.67
C THR A 247 -20.38 12.42 -6.52
N ALA A 248 -20.02 11.55 -7.47
CA ALA A 248 -21.00 10.82 -8.25
C ALA A 248 -21.91 10.01 -7.32
N ALA A 249 -23.19 10.38 -7.31
CA ALA A 249 -24.24 9.67 -6.60
C ALA A 249 -25.16 9.04 -7.64
N LEU A 250 -25.71 7.87 -7.30
CA LEU A 250 -26.73 7.24 -8.11
C LEU A 250 -28.01 8.09 -8.08
N PRO A 251 -28.73 8.19 -9.21
CA PRO A 251 -30.01 8.86 -9.23
C PRO A 251 -31.00 8.16 -8.27
N PRO A 252 -31.92 8.92 -7.64
CA PRO A 252 -32.89 8.34 -6.71
C PRO A 252 -33.71 7.25 -7.40
N GLY A 253 -33.90 6.11 -6.72
CA GLY A 253 -34.62 4.95 -7.26
C GLY A 253 -33.78 3.99 -8.11
N SER A 254 -32.49 4.26 -8.33
CA SER A 254 -31.59 3.30 -8.99
C SER A 254 -30.86 2.41 -7.99
N HIS A 255 -30.74 1.13 -8.33
CA HIS A 255 -30.01 0.14 -7.54
C HIS A 255 -28.75 -0.29 -8.29
N GLN A 256 -27.64 -0.45 -7.57
CA GLN A 256 -26.45 -1.07 -8.15
C GLN A 256 -26.69 -2.57 -8.28
N THR A 257 -26.58 -3.12 -9.49
CA THR A 257 -26.50 -4.56 -9.65
C THR A 257 -25.11 -5.03 -9.20
N LEU A 258 -25.07 -5.83 -8.14
CA LEU A 258 -23.83 -6.44 -7.62
C LEU A 258 -23.37 -7.65 -8.47
N LYS A 259 -24.16 -8.04 -9.48
CA LYS A 259 -23.88 -9.16 -10.36
C LYS A 259 -23.15 -8.64 -11.60
N ASP A 260 -21.84 -8.49 -11.46
CA ASP A 260 -20.95 -8.19 -12.59
C ASP A 260 -20.66 -9.51 -13.35
N PRO A 261 -21.12 -9.65 -14.60
CA PRO A 261 -20.89 -10.84 -15.42
C PRO A 261 -19.40 -11.05 -15.80
N PHE A 262 -18.55 -10.02 -15.67
CA PHE A 262 -17.12 -10.08 -15.99
C PHE A 262 -16.21 -10.08 -14.73
N ALA A 263 -16.78 -10.03 -13.52
CA ALA A 263 -16.00 -10.11 -12.30
C ALA A 263 -15.36 -11.50 -12.15
N LYS A 264 -14.02 -11.54 -12.15
CA LYS A 264 -13.27 -12.76 -11.80
C LYS A 264 -13.70 -13.23 -10.41
N LYS A 265 -14.12 -14.49 -10.29
CA LYS A 265 -14.46 -15.12 -9.01
C LYS A 265 -13.27 -14.97 -8.06
N LYS A 266 -13.41 -14.13 -7.03
CA LYS A 266 -12.36 -13.94 -6.00
C LYS A 266 -12.12 -15.29 -5.31
N LEU A 267 -10.91 -15.81 -5.37
CA LEU A 267 -10.48 -17.05 -4.71
C LEU A 267 -10.30 -16.88 -3.19
N TRP A 268 -11.01 -15.93 -2.57
CA TRP A 268 -10.90 -15.66 -1.14
C TRP A 268 -11.17 -16.92 -0.30
N LYS A 269 -12.12 -17.75 -0.73
CA LYS A 269 -12.39 -19.07 -0.13
C LYS A 269 -11.16 -19.99 -0.17
N LEU A 270 -10.39 -19.98 -1.27
CA LEU A 270 -9.17 -20.77 -1.40
C LEU A 270 -8.08 -20.24 -0.47
N TYR A 271 -7.89 -18.92 -0.37
CA TYR A 271 -6.94 -18.33 0.58
C TYR A 271 -7.31 -18.62 2.04
N VAL A 272 -8.60 -18.53 2.40
CA VAL A 272 -9.07 -18.89 3.75
C VAL A 272 -8.82 -20.36 4.05
N LEU A 273 -9.04 -21.25 3.08
CA LEU A 273 -8.79 -22.68 3.21
C LEU A 273 -7.28 -22.97 3.36
N LEU A 274 -6.44 -22.28 2.59
CA LEU A 274 -4.97 -22.42 2.65
C LEU A 274 -4.39 -21.89 3.96
N ILE A 275 -4.90 -20.75 4.46
CA ILE A 275 -4.53 -20.20 5.77
C ILE A 275 -5.02 -21.12 6.89
N GLY A 276 -6.25 -21.64 6.79
CA GLY A 276 -6.79 -22.61 7.74
C GLY A 276 -5.96 -23.91 7.78
N PHE A 277 -5.53 -24.39 6.61
CA PHE A 277 -4.65 -25.55 6.50
C PHE A 277 -3.27 -25.30 7.11
N LEU A 278 -2.66 -24.15 6.85
CA LEU A 278 -1.36 -23.77 7.44
C LEU A 278 -1.46 -23.62 8.97
N MET A 279 -2.55 -23.04 9.47
CA MET A 279 -2.81 -22.93 10.91
C MET A 279 -3.01 -24.30 11.55
N ALA A 280 -3.78 -25.19 10.91
CA ALA A 280 -3.98 -26.56 11.38
C ALA A 280 -2.66 -27.36 11.38
N ALA A 281 -1.86 -27.25 10.32
CA ALA A 281 -0.54 -27.87 10.24
C ALA A 281 0.41 -27.32 11.31
N GLY A 282 0.42 -26.01 11.55
CA GLY A 282 1.19 -25.37 12.61
C GLY A 282 0.79 -25.85 14.01
N VAL A 283 -0.50 -26.00 14.28
CA VAL A 283 -1.02 -26.54 15.55
C VAL A 283 -0.69 -28.02 15.71
N LEU A 284 -0.78 -28.82 14.64
CA LEU A 284 -0.42 -30.24 14.66
C LEU A 284 1.10 -30.45 14.87
N LEU A 285 1.93 -29.57 14.32
CA LEU A 285 3.38 -29.53 14.58
C LEU A 285 3.70 -29.08 16.01
N TYR A 286 3.02 -28.05 16.52
CA TYR A 286 3.21 -27.56 17.89
C TYR A 286 2.78 -28.58 18.95
N LYS A 287 1.69 -29.32 18.70
CA LYS A 287 1.22 -30.38 19.61
C LYS A 287 1.99 -31.70 19.50
N GLY A 288 3.01 -31.80 18.63
CA GLY A 288 3.84 -33.01 18.51
C GLY A 288 3.16 -34.22 17.87
N TYR A 289 1.90 -34.12 17.45
CA TYR A 289 1.15 -35.23 16.85
C TYR A 289 1.78 -35.75 15.55
N LEU A 290 2.45 -34.89 14.77
CA LEU A 290 3.22 -35.35 13.60
C LEU A 290 4.46 -36.17 13.99
N GLN A 291 5.10 -35.85 15.12
CA GLN A 291 6.27 -36.57 15.62
C GLN A 291 5.85 -37.96 16.14
N GLU A 292 4.73 -38.03 16.86
CA GLU A 292 4.14 -39.29 17.34
C GLU A 292 3.64 -40.16 16.18
N TRP A 293 2.96 -39.56 15.19
CA TRP A 293 2.53 -40.25 13.98
C TRP A 293 3.71 -40.76 13.15
N TRP A 294 4.75 -39.94 12.94
CA TRP A 294 5.97 -40.34 12.23
C TRP A 294 6.72 -41.46 12.96
N ASN A 295 6.81 -41.39 14.28
CA ASN A 295 7.41 -42.44 15.09
C ASN A 295 6.62 -43.76 15.00
N GLN A 296 5.29 -43.70 14.94
CA GLN A 296 4.48 -44.92 14.75
C GLN A 296 4.72 -45.57 13.38
N TYR A 297 4.90 -44.79 12.31
CA TYR A 297 5.23 -45.35 10.98
C TYR A 297 6.64 -45.98 10.94
N VAL A 298 7.64 -45.30 11.49
CA VAL A 298 9.03 -45.80 11.53
C VAL A 298 9.17 -47.03 12.44
N VAL A 299 8.43 -47.09 13.56
CA VAL A 299 8.40 -48.27 14.44
C VAL A 299 7.72 -49.45 13.74
N LYS A 300 6.66 -49.20 12.96
CA LYS A 300 5.93 -50.24 12.23
C LYS A 300 6.75 -50.84 11.08
N GLU A 301 7.57 -50.03 10.39
CA GLU A 301 8.54 -50.56 9.42
C GLU A 301 9.64 -51.39 10.09
N LYS A 302 10.17 -50.95 11.24
CA LYS A 302 11.17 -51.72 12.00
C LYS A 302 10.64 -53.04 12.54
N THR A 303 9.41 -53.09 13.04
CA THR A 303 8.83 -54.34 13.55
C THR A 303 8.54 -55.33 12.43
N VAL A 304 8.13 -54.86 11.25
CA VAL A 304 7.95 -55.73 10.07
C VAL A 304 9.29 -56.31 9.61
N GLN A 305 10.37 -55.52 9.57
CA GLN A 305 11.70 -56.04 9.22
C GLN A 305 12.28 -57.03 10.25
N VAL A 306 11.98 -56.87 11.54
CA VAL A 306 12.41 -57.83 12.58
C VAL A 306 11.62 -59.15 12.49
N MET A 307 10.34 -59.11 12.10
CA MET A 307 9.54 -60.32 11.89
C MET A 307 9.92 -61.07 10.61
N GLU A 308 10.36 -60.37 9.57
CA GLU A 308 10.87 -60.99 8.33
C GLU A 308 12.29 -61.59 8.50
N GLY A 309 13.05 -61.12 9.50
CA GLY A 309 14.38 -61.62 9.83
C GLY A 309 14.42 -62.81 10.81
N SER A 310 13.28 -63.31 11.27
CA SER A 310 13.19 -64.38 12.28
C SER A 310 12.25 -65.52 11.88
N GLU A 311 12.51 -66.15 10.74
CA GLU A 311 11.97 -67.50 10.47
C GLU A 311 12.76 -68.56 11.29
N PRO A 312 12.10 -69.42 12.08
CA PRO A 312 12.78 -70.49 12.81
C PRO A 312 13.14 -71.64 11.86
N THR A 313 14.41 -72.03 11.91
CA THR A 313 15.02 -73.15 11.18
C THR A 313 14.29 -74.46 11.53
N GLN A 314 13.68 -75.12 10.55
CA GLN A 314 13.10 -76.46 10.69
C GLN A 314 14.21 -77.51 10.91
N LYS A 315 14.01 -78.36 11.93
CA LYS A 315 14.83 -79.55 12.23
C LYS A 315 14.38 -80.73 11.33
N PRO A 316 15.30 -81.58 10.81
CA PRO A 316 14.96 -82.55 9.76
C PRO A 316 14.23 -83.79 10.29
N ALA A 317 13.32 -84.32 9.46
CA ALA A 317 12.58 -85.57 9.70
C ALA A 317 13.43 -86.83 9.39
N PRO A 318 13.18 -87.98 10.06
CA PRO A 318 14.01 -89.18 9.92
C PRO A 318 13.71 -89.94 8.61
N SER A 319 14.78 -90.46 7.98
CA SER A 319 14.68 -91.27 6.77
C SER A 319 14.29 -92.71 7.08
N SER A 320 13.32 -93.24 6.35
CA SER A 320 13.07 -94.67 6.21
C SER A 320 14.14 -95.34 5.34
N LYS A 321 14.89 -96.29 5.91
CA LYS A 321 15.17 -97.64 5.38
C LYS A 321 16.02 -98.42 6.37
#